data_AF-A0A314YSX8-F1
#
_entry.id   AF-A0A314YSX8-F1
#
_cell.length_a   1.000
_cell.length_b   1.000
_cell.length_c   1.000
_cell.angle_alpha   90.00
_cell.angle_beta   90.00
_cell.angle_gamma   90.00
#
_symmetry.space_group_name_H-M   'P 1'
#
loop_
_entity.id
_entity.type
_entity.pdbx_description
1 polymer ?
#
loop_
_entity_poly.entity_id
_entity_poly.type
_entity_poly.pdbx_seq_one_letter_code
_entity_poly.pdbx_strand_id
1 'polypeptide(L)'
;MCWKIAAKRNQTVIWVKPLTNDCYMERAPGTQPSLCRSDDDPDAVWNVKMEACITPYSDQNHRAKGSGLAPWPARLTSPPPRLGDFRYSNDVFEKDMEVWQQRVDSYWNLLSPKINSDTLRNVMDMKANLGSFAAALKNKDVWVMNVVPEDGPNTLKIIYDRGLIGTVHSWCEAFSTYPRTYDLLHAWTLFSDIERKGCSGVDLLIEMDRILRPKGFVIVRDKRKVVEFINKYMKALHWEAVATADAEGGSEQDDDVSVYCPEKDLAYKREL
;
A
#
# COMPACT_ATOMS: atom_id res chain seq x y z
N MET A 1 -17.69 27.89 -10.67
CA MET A 1 -17.42 26.44 -10.63
C MET A 1 -17.86 25.81 -11.94
N CYS A 2 -17.10 24.86 -12.47
CA CYS A 2 -17.38 24.18 -13.76
C CYS A 2 -18.31 22.97 -13.66
N TRP A 3 -18.88 22.71 -12.48
CA TRP A 3 -19.68 21.52 -12.24
C TRP A 3 -21.07 21.68 -12.86
N LYS A 4 -21.61 20.59 -13.40
CA LYS A 4 -22.95 20.55 -14.00
C LYS A 4 -23.87 19.68 -13.14
N ILE A 5 -25.18 19.94 -13.16
CA ILE A 5 -26.15 19.08 -12.48
C ILE A 5 -26.31 17.81 -13.31
N ALA A 6 -26.00 16.65 -12.71
CA ALA A 6 -26.22 15.34 -13.33
C ALA A 6 -27.62 14.81 -13.05
N ALA A 7 -28.11 14.99 -11.83
CA ALA A 7 -29.45 14.60 -11.44
C ALA A 7 -29.96 15.48 -10.30
N LYS A 8 -31.28 15.68 -10.25
CA LYS A 8 -31.95 16.36 -9.14
C LYS A 8 -33.23 15.60 -8.81
N ARG A 9 -33.41 15.23 -7.54
CA ARG A 9 -34.61 14.56 -7.05
C ARG A 9 -34.95 15.07 -5.65
N ASN A 10 -36.13 15.67 -5.49
CA ASN A 10 -36.53 16.36 -4.26
C ASN A 10 -35.46 17.40 -3.84
N GLN A 11 -34.87 17.22 -2.65
CA GLN A 11 -33.82 18.07 -2.09
C GLN A 11 -32.40 17.59 -2.42
N THR A 12 -32.24 16.43 -3.07
CA THR A 12 -30.92 15.88 -3.44
C THR A 12 -30.52 16.33 -4.84
N VAL A 13 -29.33 16.94 -4.95
CA VAL A 13 -28.72 17.35 -6.22
C VAL A 13 -27.36 16.65 -6.37
N ILE A 14 -27.19 15.92 -7.47
CA ILE A 14 -25.93 15.28 -7.83
C ILE A 14 -25.24 16.17 -8.86
N TRP A 15 -24.00 16.55 -8.55
CA TRP A 15 -23.15 17.36 -9.42
C TRP A 15 -22.07 16.50 -10.06
N VAL A 16 -21.73 16.79 -11.31
CA VAL A 16 -20.66 16.13 -12.04
C VAL A 16 -19.57 17.14 -12.40
N LYS A 17 -18.32 16.74 -12.17
CA LYS A 17 -17.13 17.49 -12.59
C LYS A 17 -16.98 17.37 -14.11
N PRO A 18 -16.43 18.38 -14.80
CA PRO A 18 -16.10 18.25 -16.22
C PRO A 18 -15.06 17.13 -16.42
N LEU A 19 -15.08 16.49 -17.59
CA LEU A 19 -14.11 15.43 -17.93
C LEU A 19 -12.81 15.98 -18.56
N THR A 20 -12.76 17.30 -18.78
CA THR A 20 -11.67 18.01 -19.46
C THR A 20 -11.36 19.32 -18.74
N ASN A 21 -10.21 19.92 -19.06
CA ASN A 21 -9.79 21.20 -18.51
C ASN A 21 -10.44 22.41 -19.21
N ASP A 22 -11.18 22.22 -20.30
CA ASP A 22 -11.67 23.30 -21.18
C ASP A 22 -12.40 24.40 -20.39
N CYS A 23 -13.40 24.02 -19.59
CA CYS A 23 -14.16 24.97 -18.78
C CYS A 23 -13.28 25.71 -17.75
N TYR A 24 -12.25 25.04 -17.21
CA TYR A 24 -11.35 25.67 -16.24
C TYR A 24 -10.42 26.69 -16.90
N MET A 25 -9.99 26.43 -18.13
CA MET A 25 -9.11 27.33 -18.91
C MET A 25 -9.87 28.54 -19.48
N GLU A 26 -11.17 28.41 -19.73
CA GLU A 26 -12.04 29.50 -20.22
C GLU A 26 -12.50 30.48 -19.12
N ARG A 27 -12.09 30.27 -17.86
CA ARG A 27 -12.50 31.13 -16.74
C ARG A 27 -11.93 32.53 -16.88
N ALA A 28 -12.73 33.54 -16.53
CA ALA A 28 -12.27 34.93 -16.51
C ALA A 28 -11.05 35.12 -15.59
N PRO A 29 -10.05 35.95 -15.97
CA PRO A 29 -8.92 36.26 -15.11
C PRO A 29 -9.37 36.75 -13.72
N GLY A 30 -8.73 36.27 -12.65
CA GLY A 30 -9.07 36.63 -11.27
C GLY A 30 -10.24 35.83 -10.66
N THR A 31 -10.82 34.86 -11.37
CA THR A 31 -11.87 34.00 -10.79
C THR A 31 -11.30 33.13 -9.66
N GLN A 32 -11.90 33.20 -8.46
CA GLN A 32 -11.53 32.36 -7.31
C GLN A 32 -12.37 31.06 -7.23
N PRO A 33 -11.80 29.94 -6.72
CA PRO A 33 -10.37 29.71 -6.46
C PRO A 33 -9.56 29.65 -7.77
N SER A 34 -8.31 30.11 -7.75
CA SER A 34 -7.41 30.05 -8.93
C SER A 34 -7.08 28.61 -9.32
N LEU A 35 -6.45 28.41 -10.49
CA LEU A 35 -5.81 27.13 -10.78
C LEU A 35 -4.53 26.98 -9.94
N CYS A 36 -4.20 25.76 -9.55
CA CYS A 36 -2.93 25.47 -8.87
C CYS A 36 -1.76 25.74 -9.82
N ARG A 37 -0.58 25.97 -9.27
CA ARG A 37 0.62 26.23 -10.07
C ARG A 37 1.01 24.95 -10.80
N SER A 38 1.71 25.10 -11.93
CA SER A 38 2.11 23.95 -12.75
C SER A 38 3.17 23.07 -12.08
N ASP A 39 3.89 23.62 -11.11
CA ASP A 39 4.89 22.94 -10.29
C ASP A 39 4.32 22.31 -9.01
N ASP A 40 3.05 22.55 -8.69
CA ASP A 40 2.38 21.88 -7.57
C ASP A 40 2.12 20.41 -7.92
N ASP A 41 2.62 19.49 -7.10
CA ASP A 41 2.30 18.08 -7.22
C ASP A 41 0.92 17.82 -6.59
N PRO A 42 -0.12 17.51 -7.38
CA PRO A 42 -1.46 17.28 -6.84
C PRO A 42 -1.61 15.95 -6.11
N ASP A 43 -0.65 15.05 -6.27
CA ASP A 43 -0.61 13.76 -5.59
C ASP A 43 0.24 13.86 -4.30
N ALA A 44 0.80 15.02 -3.96
CA ALA A 44 1.59 15.17 -2.73
C ALA A 44 0.67 15.22 -1.49
N VAL A 45 0.85 14.26 -0.58
CA VAL A 45 -0.10 14.01 0.53
C VAL A 45 0.51 14.13 1.93
N TRP A 46 1.84 14.10 2.07
CA TRP A 46 2.50 14.08 3.37
C TRP A 46 3.17 15.42 3.68
N ASN A 47 2.85 16.04 4.82
CA ASN A 47 3.39 17.35 5.24
C ASN A 47 3.24 18.50 4.22
N VAL A 48 2.23 18.44 3.34
CA VAL A 48 1.93 19.50 2.37
C VAL A 48 0.83 20.41 2.90
N LYS A 49 1.00 21.73 2.74
CA LYS A 49 -0.05 22.70 3.08
C LYS A 49 -1.11 22.70 1.98
N MET A 50 -2.37 22.55 2.36
CA MET A 50 -3.47 22.68 1.42
C MET A 50 -3.58 24.12 0.91
N GLU A 51 -3.66 24.27 -0.40
CA GLU A 51 -3.89 25.55 -1.05
C GLU A 51 -5.33 25.68 -1.56
N ALA A 52 -5.86 26.90 -1.57
CA ALA A 52 -7.20 27.20 -2.07
C ALA A 52 -7.20 27.34 -3.60
N CYS A 53 -6.81 26.28 -4.32
CA CYS A 53 -6.69 26.24 -5.77
C CYS A 53 -7.38 25.01 -6.38
N ILE A 54 -7.60 25.03 -7.70
CA ILE A 54 -8.13 23.89 -8.46
C ILE A 54 -7.01 23.27 -9.28
N THR A 55 -6.69 22.01 -9.01
CA THR A 55 -5.76 21.24 -9.84
C THR A 55 -6.41 20.89 -11.19
N PRO A 56 -5.78 21.24 -12.33
CA PRO A 56 -6.18 20.75 -13.63
C PRO A 56 -6.00 19.23 -13.76
N TYR A 57 -6.77 18.59 -14.64
CA TYR A 57 -6.50 17.22 -15.07
C TYR A 57 -5.14 17.14 -15.78
N SER A 58 -4.42 16.03 -15.60
CA SER A 58 -3.23 15.75 -16.40
C SER A 58 -3.58 15.63 -17.89
N ASP A 59 -2.61 15.85 -18.78
CA ASP A 59 -2.80 15.75 -20.23
C ASP A 59 -3.38 14.40 -20.67
N GLN A 60 -2.96 13.31 -20.00
CA GLN A 60 -3.49 11.97 -20.27
C GLN A 60 -4.98 11.88 -19.94
N ASN A 61 -5.37 12.29 -18.73
CA ASN A 61 -6.77 12.27 -18.28
C ASN A 61 -7.64 13.20 -19.12
N HIS A 62 -7.11 14.38 -19.46
CA HIS A 62 -7.75 15.35 -20.32
C HIS A 62 -8.07 14.79 -21.71
N ARG A 63 -7.11 14.07 -22.33
CA ARG A 63 -7.31 13.41 -23.64
C ARG A 63 -8.25 12.22 -23.57
N ALA A 64 -8.13 11.39 -22.53
CA ALA A 64 -8.90 10.17 -22.38
C ALA A 64 -10.37 10.42 -22.02
N LYS A 65 -10.74 11.64 -21.59
CA LYS A 65 -12.10 12.00 -21.12
C LYS A 65 -12.61 11.02 -20.05
N GLY A 66 -11.69 10.51 -19.24
CA GLY A 66 -11.85 9.34 -18.41
C GLY A 66 -10.47 8.83 -17.99
N SER A 67 -10.42 7.66 -17.35
CA SER A 67 -9.16 7.13 -16.81
C SER A 67 -8.36 6.26 -17.78
N GLY A 68 -8.96 5.80 -18.88
CA GLY A 68 -8.33 4.85 -19.81
C GLY A 68 -8.03 3.47 -19.19
N LEU A 69 -8.62 3.17 -18.03
CA LEU A 69 -8.38 1.94 -17.28
C LEU A 69 -9.18 0.78 -17.82
N ALA A 70 -8.60 -0.42 -17.76
CA ALA A 70 -9.32 -1.65 -18.05
C ALA A 70 -10.52 -1.83 -17.10
N PRO A 71 -11.57 -2.58 -17.49
CA PRO A 71 -12.66 -2.92 -16.61
C PRO A 71 -12.22 -3.89 -15.49
N TRP A 72 -12.95 -3.89 -14.38
CA TRP A 72 -12.80 -4.93 -13.36
C TRP A 72 -13.33 -6.28 -13.89
N PRO A 73 -12.65 -7.43 -13.64
CA PRO A 73 -11.47 -7.61 -12.80
C PRO A 73 -10.12 -7.48 -13.52
N ALA A 74 -10.10 -7.33 -14.85
CA ALA A 74 -8.86 -7.29 -15.64
C ALA A 74 -7.89 -6.19 -15.18
N ARG A 75 -8.41 -5.04 -14.73
CA ARG A 75 -7.62 -3.91 -14.22
C ARG A 75 -6.64 -4.25 -13.10
N LEU A 76 -6.87 -5.33 -12.36
CA LEU A 76 -5.99 -5.75 -11.27
C LEU A 76 -4.60 -6.16 -11.79
N THR A 77 -4.54 -6.72 -12.99
CA THR A 77 -3.31 -7.27 -13.60
C THR A 77 -2.93 -6.60 -14.91
N SER A 78 -3.74 -5.69 -15.44
CA SER A 78 -3.40 -4.89 -16.63
C SER A 78 -2.51 -3.70 -16.26
N PRO A 79 -1.45 -3.40 -17.05
CA PRO A 79 -0.64 -2.19 -16.85
C PRO A 79 -1.48 -0.90 -16.95
N PRO A 80 -1.51 -0.04 -15.91
CA PRO A 80 -2.29 1.18 -15.97
C PRO A 80 -1.60 2.28 -16.82
N PRO A 81 -2.36 3.18 -17.48
CA PRO A 81 -1.78 4.24 -18.32
C PRO A 81 -0.79 5.16 -17.58
N ARG A 82 -1.01 5.37 -16.28
CA ARG A 82 -0.18 6.24 -15.42
C ARG A 82 1.16 5.65 -15.01
N LEU A 83 1.55 4.46 -15.49
CA LEU A 83 2.91 3.93 -15.28
C LEU A 83 3.99 4.87 -15.84
N GLY A 84 3.70 5.54 -16.96
CA GLY A 84 4.60 6.49 -17.60
C GLY A 84 4.98 7.68 -16.71
N ASP A 85 4.09 8.11 -15.81
CA ASP A 85 4.36 9.20 -14.86
C ASP A 85 5.55 8.88 -13.93
N PHE A 86 5.79 7.59 -13.67
CA PHE A 86 6.90 7.10 -12.86
C PHE A 86 8.06 6.54 -13.68
N ARG A 87 8.01 6.70 -15.01
CA ARG A 87 8.97 6.12 -15.97
C ARG A 87 9.06 4.60 -15.90
N TYR A 88 7.99 3.93 -15.47
CA TYR A 88 7.87 2.48 -15.56
C TYR A 88 7.37 2.08 -16.95
N SER A 89 7.99 1.06 -17.54
CA SER A 89 7.47 0.41 -18.75
C SER A 89 6.49 -0.71 -18.38
N ASN A 90 5.68 -1.12 -19.35
CA ASN A 90 4.79 -2.27 -19.18
C ASN A 90 5.60 -3.54 -18.83
N ASP A 91 6.76 -3.75 -19.46
CA ASP A 91 7.63 -4.89 -19.18
C ASP A 91 8.11 -4.93 -17.72
N VAL A 92 8.39 -3.77 -17.11
CA VAL A 92 8.77 -3.68 -15.68
C VAL A 92 7.60 -4.08 -14.79
N PHE A 93 6.40 -3.62 -15.12
CA PHE A 93 5.18 -3.97 -14.38
C PHE A 93 4.86 -5.47 -14.49
N GLU A 94 4.96 -6.06 -15.68
CA GLU A 94 4.70 -7.48 -15.91
C GLU A 94 5.71 -8.37 -15.15
N LYS A 95 7.00 -8.02 -15.20
CA LYS A 95 8.04 -8.72 -14.42
C LYS A 95 7.81 -8.61 -12.91
N ASP A 96 7.45 -7.43 -12.41
CA ASP A 96 7.13 -7.24 -10.98
C ASP A 96 5.94 -8.14 -10.58
N MET A 97 4.90 -8.22 -11.42
CA MET A 97 3.77 -9.12 -11.20
C MET A 97 4.16 -10.60 -11.15
N GLU A 98 4.98 -11.07 -12.08
CA GLU A 98 5.46 -12.45 -12.11
C GLU A 98 6.27 -12.81 -10.85
N VAL A 99 7.19 -11.92 -10.47
CA VAL A 99 8.02 -12.09 -9.27
C VAL A 99 7.16 -12.13 -8.00
N TRP A 100 6.18 -11.23 -7.87
CA TRP A 100 5.29 -11.24 -6.71
C TRP A 100 4.35 -12.43 -6.67
N GLN A 101 3.89 -12.93 -7.81
CA GLN A 101 3.10 -14.16 -7.87
C GLN A 101 3.89 -15.35 -7.29
N GLN A 102 5.14 -15.54 -7.74
CA GLN A 102 6.02 -16.60 -7.23
C GLN A 102 6.31 -16.45 -5.72
N ARG A 103 6.55 -15.21 -5.26
CA ARG A 103 6.82 -14.93 -3.84
C ARG A 103 5.60 -15.23 -2.96
N VAL A 104 4.41 -14.80 -3.37
CA VAL A 104 3.17 -15.07 -2.64
C VAL A 104 2.90 -16.57 -2.57
N ASP A 105 3.13 -17.30 -3.66
CA ASP A 105 2.98 -18.76 -3.67
C ASP A 105 3.97 -19.42 -2.68
N SER A 106 5.23 -18.97 -2.64
CA SER A 106 6.22 -19.41 -1.65
C SER A 106 5.78 -19.12 -0.21
N TYR A 107 5.32 -17.89 0.08
CA TYR A 107 4.83 -17.51 1.41
C TYR A 107 3.63 -18.35 1.85
N TRP A 108 2.67 -18.59 0.95
CA TRP A 108 1.50 -19.41 1.26
C TRP A 108 1.87 -20.86 1.52
N ASN A 109 2.85 -21.41 0.80
CA ASN A 109 3.36 -22.76 1.04
C ASN A 109 4.05 -22.88 2.42
N LEU A 110 4.78 -21.86 2.86
CA LEU A 110 5.37 -21.83 4.20
C LEU A 110 4.30 -21.75 5.30
N LEU A 111 3.22 -21.01 5.05
CA LEU A 111 2.13 -20.82 6.00
C LEU A 111 1.13 -21.98 6.02
N SER A 112 0.95 -22.72 4.90
CA SER A 112 -0.10 -23.73 4.75
C SER A 112 -0.16 -24.81 5.85
N PRO A 113 0.94 -25.25 6.50
CA PRO A 113 0.85 -26.20 7.61
C PRO A 113 0.21 -25.61 8.87
N LYS A 114 0.09 -24.28 8.97
CA LYS A 114 -0.32 -23.54 10.17
C LYS A 114 -1.61 -22.74 9.96
N ILE A 115 -2.04 -22.53 8.71
CA ILE A 115 -3.24 -21.76 8.37
C ILE A 115 -4.29 -22.64 7.71
N ASN A 116 -5.55 -22.43 8.08
CA ASN A 116 -6.72 -22.93 7.35
C ASN A 116 -7.27 -21.82 6.43
N SER A 117 -8.23 -22.16 5.54
CA SER A 117 -8.84 -21.23 4.58
C SER A 117 -9.34 -19.92 5.20
N ASP A 118 -9.88 -19.95 6.42
CA ASP A 118 -10.46 -18.81 7.12
C ASP A 118 -9.53 -18.11 8.12
N THR A 119 -8.26 -18.52 8.19
CA THR A 119 -7.34 -18.01 9.23
C THR A 119 -6.87 -16.58 8.94
N LEU A 120 -6.71 -16.24 7.66
CA LEU A 120 -6.27 -14.92 7.23
C LEU A 120 -7.41 -14.26 6.46
N ARG A 121 -7.79 -13.04 6.85
CA ARG A 121 -8.77 -12.22 6.10
C ARG A 121 -8.29 -10.80 5.88
N ASN A 122 -7.67 -10.21 6.91
CA ASN A 122 -7.20 -8.84 6.90
C ASN A 122 -5.68 -8.82 6.75
N VAL A 123 -5.17 -8.50 5.56
CA VAL A 123 -3.73 -8.42 5.29
C VAL A 123 -3.32 -6.95 5.18
N MET A 124 -2.14 -6.61 5.68
CA MET A 124 -1.50 -5.32 5.40
C MET A 124 -0.18 -5.56 4.69
N ASP A 125 -0.03 -4.95 3.52
CA ASP A 125 1.25 -4.80 2.85
C ASP A 125 1.85 -3.46 3.27
N MET A 126 2.84 -3.51 4.14
CA MET A 126 3.41 -2.31 4.76
C MET A 126 4.27 -1.50 3.79
N LYS A 127 4.67 -2.08 2.64
CA LYS A 127 5.40 -1.39 1.57
C LYS A 127 4.95 -1.89 0.20
N ALA A 128 3.81 -1.39 -0.25
CA ALA A 128 3.08 -1.95 -1.38
C ALA A 128 3.68 -1.69 -2.77
N ASN A 129 4.62 -0.76 -2.93
CA ASN A 129 5.20 -0.37 -4.23
C ASN A 129 4.11 -0.26 -5.33
N LEU A 130 4.08 -1.14 -6.33
CA LEU A 130 3.08 -1.13 -7.41
C LEU A 130 1.73 -1.79 -7.06
N GLY A 131 1.59 -2.40 -5.87
CA GLY A 131 0.42 -3.16 -5.42
C GLY A 131 0.39 -4.62 -5.88
N SER A 132 1.53 -5.15 -6.32
CA SER A 132 1.61 -6.48 -6.97
C SER A 132 1.48 -7.63 -5.99
N PHE A 133 1.95 -7.47 -4.75
CA PHE A 133 1.68 -8.43 -3.67
C PHE A 133 0.18 -8.63 -3.46
N ALA A 134 -0.59 -7.54 -3.36
CA ALA A 134 -2.04 -7.62 -3.21
C ALA A 134 -2.74 -8.24 -4.43
N ALA A 135 -2.25 -7.95 -5.63
CA ALA A 135 -2.80 -8.54 -6.85
C ALA A 135 -2.52 -10.03 -6.99
N ALA A 136 -1.37 -10.50 -6.52
CA ALA A 136 -1.04 -11.93 -6.47
C ALA A 136 -1.96 -12.71 -5.52
N LEU A 137 -2.56 -12.03 -4.53
CA LEU A 137 -3.54 -12.60 -3.59
C LEU A 137 -4.97 -12.67 -4.12
N LYS A 138 -5.23 -12.33 -5.38
CA LYS A 138 -6.60 -12.28 -5.97
C LYS A 138 -7.44 -13.55 -5.82
N ASN A 139 -6.79 -14.71 -5.72
CA ASN A 139 -7.45 -16.02 -5.59
C ASN A 139 -7.57 -16.48 -4.13
N LYS A 140 -7.17 -15.64 -3.18
CA LYS A 140 -7.30 -15.89 -1.74
C LYS A 140 -8.46 -15.04 -1.22
N ASP A 141 -9.23 -15.55 -0.27
CA ASP A 141 -10.35 -14.82 0.36
C ASP A 141 -9.84 -13.83 1.41
N VAL A 142 -9.01 -12.88 0.95
CA VAL A 142 -8.36 -11.86 1.77
C VAL A 142 -8.53 -10.49 1.15
N TRP A 143 -8.58 -9.47 1.98
CA TRP A 143 -8.41 -8.09 1.53
C TRP A 143 -7.07 -7.55 2.03
N VAL A 144 -6.47 -6.66 1.23
CA VAL A 144 -5.13 -6.14 1.51
C VAL A 144 -5.19 -4.62 1.64
N MET A 145 -4.76 -4.10 2.80
CA MET A 145 -4.41 -2.70 2.95
C MET A 145 -3.02 -2.47 2.39
N ASN A 146 -2.91 -1.69 1.32
CA ASN A 146 -1.63 -1.38 0.70
C ASN A 146 -1.09 -0.07 1.26
N VAL A 147 0.08 -0.09 1.90
CA VAL A 147 0.72 1.11 2.44
C VAL A 147 1.91 1.50 1.56
N VAL A 148 1.92 2.74 1.08
CA VAL A 148 3.03 3.32 0.33
C VAL A 148 3.82 4.24 1.28
N PRO A 149 5.09 3.95 1.58
CA PRO A 149 5.90 4.84 2.41
C PRO A 149 6.05 6.23 1.77
N GLU A 150 6.01 7.27 2.60
CA GLU A 150 6.07 8.67 2.13
C GLU A 150 7.41 9.07 1.46
N ASP A 151 8.49 8.35 1.76
CA ASP A 151 9.83 8.62 1.21
C ASP A 151 10.10 8.00 -0.16
N GLY A 152 9.19 7.15 -0.63
CA GLY A 152 9.29 6.51 -1.92
C GLY A 152 8.61 7.31 -3.02
N PRO A 153 8.71 6.84 -4.28
CA PRO A 153 7.78 7.27 -5.32
C PRO A 153 6.34 7.05 -4.84
N ASN A 154 5.47 8.06 -4.94
CA ASN A 154 4.08 7.95 -4.52
C ASN A 154 3.26 7.10 -5.51
N THR A 155 3.47 5.79 -5.47
CA THR A 155 2.81 4.79 -6.34
C THR A 155 1.36 4.53 -5.95
N LEU A 156 0.80 5.24 -4.96
CA LEU A 156 -0.58 5.05 -4.50
C LEU A 156 -1.60 5.19 -5.65
N LYS A 157 -1.29 6.05 -6.63
CA LYS A 157 -2.14 6.23 -7.81
C LYS A 157 -2.22 4.98 -8.70
N ILE A 158 -1.13 4.22 -8.79
CA ILE A 158 -1.10 2.93 -9.51
C ILE A 158 -1.96 1.90 -8.76
N ILE A 159 -1.88 1.88 -7.44
CA ILE A 159 -2.69 1.00 -6.59
C ILE A 159 -4.19 1.26 -6.83
N TYR A 160 -4.61 2.54 -6.84
CA TYR A 160 -5.99 2.92 -7.14
C TYR A 160 -6.42 2.62 -8.59
N ASP A 161 -5.52 2.78 -9.56
CA ASP A 161 -5.81 2.44 -10.96
C ASP A 161 -6.11 0.96 -11.15
N ARG A 162 -5.48 0.11 -10.34
CA ARG A 162 -5.71 -1.34 -10.28
C ARG A 162 -6.97 -1.73 -9.50
N GLY A 163 -7.67 -0.77 -8.90
CA GLY A 163 -8.86 -1.00 -8.09
C GLY A 163 -8.56 -1.54 -6.69
N LEU A 164 -7.32 -1.42 -6.22
CA LEU A 164 -6.91 -1.78 -4.87
C LEU A 164 -7.11 -0.61 -3.90
N ILE A 165 -7.21 -0.91 -2.60
CA ILE A 165 -7.23 0.11 -1.55
C ILE A 165 -5.85 0.31 -0.95
N GLY A 166 -5.54 1.53 -0.55
CA GLY A 166 -4.26 1.85 0.05
C GLY A 166 -4.18 3.27 0.60
N THR A 167 -3.08 3.54 1.30
CA THR A 167 -2.77 4.83 1.93
C THR A 167 -1.27 5.13 1.84
N VAL A 168 -0.91 6.41 1.95
CA VAL A 168 0.47 6.80 2.25
C VAL A 168 0.67 6.82 3.77
N HIS A 169 1.85 6.44 4.25
CA HIS A 169 2.20 6.51 5.68
C HIS A 169 3.71 6.69 5.91
N SER A 170 4.08 7.32 7.03
CA SER A 170 5.46 7.31 7.55
C SER A 170 5.61 6.27 8.65
N TRP A 171 6.40 5.22 8.41
CA TRP A 171 6.67 4.19 9.42
C TRP A 171 7.59 4.62 10.57
N CYS A 172 7.99 5.90 10.60
CA CYS A 172 8.58 6.53 11.79
C CYS A 172 7.50 6.98 12.79
N GLU A 173 6.23 6.92 12.40
CA GLU A 173 5.06 7.28 13.21
C GLU A 173 4.10 6.08 13.34
N ALA A 174 3.28 6.11 14.39
CA ALA A 174 2.26 5.09 14.59
C ALA A 174 1.19 5.15 13.49
N PHE A 175 0.77 3.99 12.98
CA PHE A 175 -0.24 3.90 11.94
C PHE A 175 -1.63 4.16 12.51
N SER A 176 -2.42 5.01 11.83
CA SER A 176 -3.76 5.40 12.29
C SER A 176 -4.80 4.29 12.07
N THR A 177 -4.67 3.20 12.82
CA THR A 177 -5.62 2.07 12.86
C THR A 177 -5.87 1.62 14.29
N TYR A 178 -7.00 0.93 14.49
CA TYR A 178 -7.31 0.30 15.76
C TYR A 178 -6.30 -0.83 16.06
N PRO A 179 -5.88 -1.04 17.32
CA PRO A 179 -5.05 -2.18 17.67
C PRO A 179 -5.69 -3.52 17.24
N ARG A 180 -4.89 -4.53 16.90
CA ARG A 180 -5.37 -5.89 16.56
C ARG A 180 -6.30 -5.97 15.33
N THR A 181 -6.03 -5.16 14.30
CA THR A 181 -6.83 -5.08 13.07
C THR A 181 -6.46 -6.14 12.03
N TYR A 182 -5.18 -6.46 11.87
CA TYR A 182 -4.67 -7.29 10.77
C TYR A 182 -4.31 -8.70 11.23
N ASP A 183 -4.60 -9.69 10.40
CA ASP A 183 -4.25 -11.10 10.63
C ASP A 183 -2.86 -11.42 10.03
N LEU A 184 -2.42 -10.67 9.01
CA LEU A 184 -1.10 -10.81 8.40
C LEU A 184 -0.47 -9.45 8.13
N LEU A 185 0.77 -9.26 8.57
CA LEU A 185 1.60 -8.12 8.17
C LEU A 185 2.70 -8.59 7.23
N HIS A 186 2.84 -7.93 6.09
CA HIS A 186 3.92 -8.16 5.14
C HIS A 186 4.85 -6.95 5.10
N ALA A 187 6.12 -7.17 5.42
CA ALA A 187 7.17 -6.16 5.47
C ALA A 187 8.33 -6.55 4.55
N TRP A 188 8.38 -5.96 3.37
CA TRP A 188 9.47 -6.16 2.40
C TRP A 188 10.43 -4.97 2.43
N THR A 189 11.69 -5.18 2.79
CA THR A 189 12.76 -4.15 2.87
C THR A 189 12.44 -2.94 3.75
N LEU A 190 11.36 -3.02 4.53
CA LEU A 190 10.81 -1.90 5.29
C LEU A 190 11.74 -1.46 6.42
N PHE A 191 12.35 -2.43 7.11
CA PHE A 191 13.24 -2.17 8.23
C PHE A 191 14.54 -1.50 7.76
N SER A 192 15.10 -1.97 6.65
CA SER A 192 16.23 -1.30 5.99
C SER A 192 15.93 0.18 5.65
N ASP A 193 14.72 0.48 5.18
CA ASP A 193 14.34 1.85 4.80
C ASP A 193 14.22 2.77 6.02
N ILE A 194 13.59 2.31 7.10
CA ILE A 194 13.45 3.13 8.31
C ILE A 194 14.78 3.32 9.04
N GLU A 195 15.68 2.32 9.00
CA GLU A 195 17.03 2.44 9.56
C GLU A 195 17.82 3.51 8.80
N ARG A 196 17.75 3.52 7.46
CA ARG A 196 18.36 4.55 6.62
C ARG A 196 17.84 5.96 6.94
N LYS A 197 16.58 6.09 7.38
CA LYS A 197 16.01 7.37 7.83
C LYS A 197 16.41 7.77 9.25
N GLY A 198 17.06 6.88 10.01
CA GLY A 198 17.38 7.10 11.42
C GLY A 198 16.18 6.90 12.35
N CYS A 199 15.14 6.19 11.91
CA CYS A 199 13.99 5.83 12.74
C CYS A 199 14.25 4.53 13.51
N SER A 200 13.61 4.38 14.67
CA SER A 200 13.80 3.22 15.54
C SER A 200 13.12 1.97 14.98
N GLY A 201 13.92 0.95 14.65
CA GLY A 201 13.39 -0.37 14.28
C GLY A 201 12.62 -1.04 15.42
N VAL A 202 12.94 -0.72 16.67
CA VAL A 202 12.20 -1.21 17.85
C VAL A 202 10.81 -0.59 17.91
N ASP A 203 10.67 0.69 17.58
CA ASP A 203 9.37 1.38 17.59
C ASP A 203 8.46 0.81 16.49
N LEU A 204 9.02 0.49 15.31
CA LEU A 204 8.27 -0.21 14.26
C LEU A 204 7.82 -1.61 14.73
N LEU A 205 8.67 -2.37 15.43
CA LEU A 205 8.28 -3.68 15.97
C LEU A 205 7.14 -3.56 16.98
N ILE A 206 7.17 -2.55 17.86
CA ILE A 206 6.09 -2.27 18.81
C ILE A 206 4.80 -1.91 18.06
N GLU A 207 4.90 -1.12 17.00
CA GLU A 207 3.75 -0.73 16.18
C GLU A 207 3.16 -1.93 15.43
N MET A 208 4.00 -2.79 14.85
CA MET A 208 3.58 -4.06 14.25
C MET A 208 2.88 -4.95 15.28
N ASP A 209 3.43 -5.04 16.50
CA ASP A 209 2.79 -5.76 17.59
C ASP A 209 1.42 -5.18 17.95
N ARG A 210 1.28 -3.85 17.98
CA ARG A 210 0.02 -3.18 18.31
C ARG A 210 -1.08 -3.51 17.30
N ILE A 211 -0.79 -3.46 16.00
CA ILE A 211 -1.78 -3.60 14.92
C ILE A 211 -2.12 -5.05 14.56
N LEU A 212 -1.21 -6.00 14.84
CA LEU A 212 -1.37 -7.41 14.54
C LEU A 212 -2.33 -8.09 15.53
N ARG A 213 -3.31 -8.85 15.05
CA ARG A 213 -4.25 -9.62 15.87
C ARG A 213 -3.53 -10.77 16.61
N PRO A 214 -4.00 -11.22 17.79
CA PRO A 214 -3.49 -12.46 18.38
C PRO A 214 -3.58 -13.63 17.39
N LYS A 215 -2.55 -14.48 17.33
CA LYS A 215 -2.40 -15.58 16.35
C LYS A 215 -2.30 -15.12 14.88
N GLY A 216 -2.06 -13.84 14.65
CA GLY A 216 -1.72 -13.35 13.31
C GLY A 216 -0.31 -13.77 12.90
N PHE A 217 0.08 -13.43 11.69
CA PHE A 217 1.40 -13.76 11.13
C PHE A 217 2.12 -12.49 10.68
N VAL A 218 3.44 -12.53 10.70
CA VAL A 218 4.29 -11.49 10.14
C VAL A 218 5.25 -12.13 9.16
N ILE A 219 5.27 -11.66 7.93
CA ILE A 219 6.28 -12.00 6.93
C ILE A 219 7.24 -10.83 6.85
N VAL A 220 8.50 -11.06 7.19
CA VAL A 220 9.59 -10.10 6.98
C VAL A 220 10.51 -10.65 5.90
N ARG A 221 10.73 -9.86 4.86
CA ARG A 221 11.76 -10.11 3.85
C ARG A 221 12.69 -8.91 3.80
N ASP A 222 13.89 -9.06 4.33
CA ASP A 222 14.88 -7.99 4.41
C ASP A 222 16.28 -8.60 4.46
N LYS A 223 17.32 -7.76 4.47
CA LYS A 223 18.71 -8.21 4.55
C LYS A 223 18.92 -9.08 5.80
N ARG A 224 19.77 -10.10 5.71
CA ARG A 224 20.09 -10.99 6.84
C ARG A 224 20.39 -10.27 8.16
N LYS A 225 21.19 -9.19 8.13
CA LYS A 225 21.52 -8.39 9.33
C LYS A 225 20.29 -7.80 10.03
N VAL A 226 19.28 -7.43 9.26
CA VAL A 226 18.02 -6.88 9.76
C VAL A 226 17.16 -7.97 10.39
N VAL A 227 17.09 -9.14 9.75
CA VAL A 227 16.42 -10.32 10.31
C VAL A 227 17.08 -10.75 11.62
N GLU A 228 18.41 -10.77 11.68
CA GLU A 228 19.18 -11.02 12.91
C GLU A 228 18.89 -9.98 14.01
N PHE A 229 18.71 -8.71 13.64
CA PHE A 229 18.29 -7.65 14.57
C PHE A 229 16.89 -7.92 15.13
N ILE A 230 15.91 -8.24 14.26
CA ILE A 230 14.52 -8.55 14.64
C ILE A 230 14.49 -9.75 15.59
N ASN A 231 15.25 -10.80 15.29
CA ASN A 231 15.35 -12.02 16.10
C ASN A 231 15.77 -11.76 17.56
N LYS A 232 16.54 -10.69 17.84
CA LYS A 232 16.92 -10.32 19.22
C LYS A 232 15.74 -9.88 20.07
N TYR A 233 14.68 -9.35 19.45
CA TYR A 233 13.50 -8.81 20.15
C TYR A 233 12.30 -9.75 20.16
N MET A 234 12.32 -10.84 19.38
CA MET A 234 11.22 -11.80 19.28
C MET A 234 10.79 -12.35 20.65
N LYS A 235 11.76 -12.71 21.51
CA LYS A 235 11.47 -13.20 22.86
C LYS A 235 10.76 -12.15 23.73
N ALA A 236 11.13 -10.88 23.60
CA ALA A 236 10.50 -9.79 24.36
C ALA A 236 9.08 -9.48 23.87
N LEU A 237 8.80 -9.69 22.58
CA LEU A 237 7.48 -9.52 21.98
C LEU A 237 6.59 -10.76 22.10
N HIS A 238 7.12 -11.88 22.61
CA HIS A 238 6.47 -13.19 22.61
C HIS A 238 6.09 -13.62 21.18
N TRP A 239 6.99 -13.43 20.23
CA TRP A 239 6.85 -13.91 18.85
C TRP A 239 7.74 -15.15 18.65
N GLU A 240 7.20 -16.15 17.96
CA GLU A 240 7.92 -17.35 17.56
C GLU A 240 8.21 -17.32 16.07
N ALA A 241 9.43 -17.71 15.68
CA ALA A 241 9.75 -17.95 14.28
C ALA A 241 9.14 -19.28 13.85
N VAL A 242 8.27 -19.23 12.85
CA VAL A 242 7.50 -20.39 12.36
C VAL A 242 8.14 -21.00 11.12
N ALA A 243 8.75 -20.17 10.29
CA ALA A 243 9.53 -20.60 9.14
C ALA A 243 10.61 -19.57 8.80
N THR A 244 11.78 -20.04 8.40
CA THR A 244 12.87 -19.23 7.84
C THR A 244 13.28 -19.87 6.53
N ALA A 245 13.38 -19.07 5.47
CA ALA A 245 13.84 -19.50 4.17
C ALA A 245 14.85 -18.49 3.64
N ASP A 246 16.00 -18.98 3.17
CA ASP A 246 16.95 -18.16 2.42
C ASP A 246 16.30 -17.85 1.06
N ALA A 247 16.39 -16.60 0.57
CA ALA A 247 15.85 -16.31 -0.75
C ALA A 247 16.64 -17.08 -1.81
N GLU A 248 15.97 -17.97 -2.54
CA GLU A 248 16.60 -18.70 -3.64
C GLU A 248 17.07 -17.72 -4.75
N GLY A 249 18.40 -17.71 -4.93
CA GLY A 249 19.19 -17.34 -6.10
C GLY A 249 18.56 -16.43 -7.17
N GLY A 250 18.85 -15.13 -7.09
CA GLY A 250 18.58 -14.19 -8.17
C GLY A 250 19.09 -12.76 -7.91
N SER A 251 20.41 -12.55 -8.09
CA SER A 251 21.16 -11.28 -8.13
C SER A 251 21.22 -10.39 -6.86
N GLU A 252 22.44 -10.27 -6.32
CA GLU A 252 23.04 -9.16 -5.53
C GLU A 252 22.35 -8.60 -4.27
N GLN A 253 21.47 -9.35 -3.61
CA GLN A 253 21.09 -9.06 -2.22
C GLN A 253 20.78 -10.35 -1.46
N ASP A 254 21.60 -10.66 -0.45
CA ASP A 254 21.33 -11.68 0.60
C ASP A 254 20.11 -11.23 1.42
N ASP A 255 18.92 -11.37 0.84
CA ASP A 255 17.65 -11.12 1.50
C ASP A 255 17.15 -12.43 2.11
N ASP A 256 16.91 -12.42 3.41
CA ASP A 256 16.33 -13.56 4.12
C ASP A 256 14.82 -13.36 4.25
N VAL A 257 14.07 -14.46 4.18
CA VAL A 257 12.63 -14.47 4.48
C VAL A 257 12.42 -15.14 5.83
N SER A 258 11.79 -14.42 6.75
CA SER A 258 11.37 -14.95 8.05
C SER A 258 9.88 -14.74 8.28
N VAL A 259 9.23 -15.80 8.73
CA VAL A 259 7.81 -15.81 9.09
C VAL A 259 7.69 -15.98 10.59
N TYR A 260 7.02 -15.04 11.23
CA TYR A 260 6.81 -15.00 12.67
C TYR A 260 5.33 -15.13 13.01
N CYS A 261 5.03 -15.71 14.17
CA CYS A 261 3.70 -15.78 14.75
C CYS A 261 3.78 -15.34 16.22
N PRO A 262 2.99 -14.34 16.67
CA PRO A 262 2.88 -14.00 18.08
C PRO A 262 2.21 -15.14 18.85
N GLU A 263 2.90 -15.65 19.86
CA GLU A 263 2.36 -16.56 20.86
C GLU A 263 1.58 -15.73 21.89
N LYS A 264 0.40 -15.25 21.50
CA LYS A 264 -0.48 -14.51 22.40
C LYS A 264 -1.56 -15.43 22.90
N ASP A 265 -1.31 -15.99 24.07
CA ASP A 265 -2.35 -16.61 24.88
C ASP A 265 -3.47 -15.60 25.11
N LEU A 266 -4.72 -16.03 24.89
CA LEU A 266 -5.93 -15.25 25.18
C LEU A 266 -6.11 -14.97 26.69
N ALA A 267 -5.11 -15.28 27.51
CA ALA A 267 -5.06 -15.07 28.95
C ALA A 267 -4.67 -13.63 29.30
N TYR A 268 -5.29 -12.63 28.67
CA TYR A 268 -5.61 -11.40 29.40
C TYR A 268 -6.88 -11.70 30.23
N LYS A 269 -6.78 -12.70 31.12
CA LYS A 269 -7.76 -12.86 32.20
C LYS A 269 -7.54 -11.64 33.09
N ARG A 270 -8.57 -10.81 33.12
CA ARG A 270 -8.78 -9.70 34.07
C ARG A 270 -8.16 -10.04 35.44
N GLU A 271 -7.04 -9.41 35.74
CA GLU A 271 -6.68 -9.10 37.13
C GLU A 271 -6.97 -7.60 37.32
N LEU A 272 -8.25 -7.32 37.56
CA LEU A 272 -8.80 -6.20 38.33
C LEU A 272 -10.16 -6.65 38.86
#